data_AF-A0A5B0K641-F1
#
_entry.id   AF-A0A5B0K641-F1
#
_cell.length_a   1.000
_cell.length_b   1.000
_cell.length_c   1.000
_cell.angle_alpha   90.00
_cell.angle_beta   90.00
_cell.angle_gamma   90.00
#
_symmetry.space_group_name_H-M   'P 1'
#
loop_
_entity.id
_entity.type
_entity.pdbx_description
1 polymer ?
#
loop_
_entity_poly.entity_id
_entity_poly.type
_entity_poly.pdbx_seq_one_letter_code
_entity_poly.pdbx_strand_id
1 'polypeptide(L)'
;MNNQFPIKTLNQLRPVLIGFRKIKGFTQKDVSERLGVTQQTYARLEANPASASIDRLYKVFSILGVEITLSSISPSPFISHTEMRGAFDSTPARREKW
;
A
#
# COMPACT_ATOMS: atom_id res chain seq x y z
N MET A 1 4.42 -8.62 15.93
CA MET A 1 3.65 -7.36 15.93
C MET A 1 3.63 -6.86 14.50
N ASN A 2 2.45 -6.61 13.92
CA ASN A 2 2.35 -6.04 12.56
C ASN A 2 2.41 -4.52 12.68
N ASN A 3 3.61 -3.94 12.56
CA ASN A 3 3.78 -2.49 12.60
C ASN A 3 3.44 -1.89 11.22
N GLN A 4 2.32 -1.17 11.14
CA GLN A 4 1.97 -0.38 9.97
C GLN A 4 2.61 1.02 10.05
N PHE A 5 3.28 1.43 8.99
CA PHE A 5 3.91 2.75 8.86
C PHE A 5 3.23 3.53 7.73
N PRO A 6 2.20 4.35 8.02
CA PRO A 6 1.50 5.07 6.98
C PRO A 6 2.42 6.12 6.34
N ILE A 7 2.58 6.03 5.02
CA ILE A 7 3.32 7.01 4.23
C ILE A 7 2.32 7.99 3.63
N LYS A 8 2.32 9.21 4.16
CA LYS A 8 1.52 10.36 3.73
C LYS A 8 2.30 11.29 2.82
N THR A 9 3.65 11.31 2.93
CA THR A 9 4.52 12.15 2.11
C THR A 9 5.75 11.39 1.63
N LEU A 10 6.32 11.79 0.48
CA LEU A 10 7.47 11.11 -0.11
C LEU A 10 8.71 11.10 0.81
N ASN A 11 8.90 12.14 1.62
CA ASN A 11 10.03 12.25 2.54
C ASN A 11 10.02 11.17 3.63
N GLN A 12 8.86 10.53 3.88
CA GLN A 12 8.74 9.44 4.85
C GLN A 12 9.28 8.10 4.31
N LEU A 13 9.43 7.94 2.99
CA LEU A 13 9.94 6.69 2.39
C LEU A 13 11.35 6.35 2.88
N ARG A 14 12.25 7.33 2.95
CA ARG A 14 13.65 7.11 3.35
C ARG A 14 13.80 6.55 4.77
N PRO A 15 13.27 7.20 5.83
CA PRO A 15 13.41 6.66 7.18
C PRO A 15 12.72 5.31 7.34
N VAL A 16 11.61 5.06 6.63
CA VAL A 16 10.91 3.77 6.62
C VAL A 16 11.79 2.67 6.02
N LEU A 17 12.38 2.89 4.84
CA LEU A 17 13.29 1.93 4.20
C LEU A 17 14.51 1.61 5.07
N ILE A 18 15.15 2.64 5.65
CA ILE A 18 16.29 2.47 6.56
C ILE A 18 15.88 1.64 7.78
N GLY A 19 14.71 1.92 8.36
CA GLY A 19 14.17 1.22 9.51
C GLY A 19 14.02 -0.28 9.24
N PHE A 20 13.30 -0.65 8.17
CA PHE A 20 13.10 -2.05 7.78
C PHE A 20 14.41 -2.76 7.44
N ARG A 21 15.33 -2.07 6.75
CA ARG A 21 16.67 -2.62 6.46
C ARG A 21 17.41 -2.98 7.75
N LYS A 22 17.44 -2.07 8.73
CA LYS A 22 18.10 -2.29 10.02
C LYS A 22 17.42 -3.38 10.84
N ILE A 23 16.08 -3.45 10.86
CA ILE A 23 15.32 -4.50 11.54
C ILE A 23 15.65 -5.88 10.95
N LYS A 24 15.86 -5.98 9.64
CA LYS A 24 16.31 -7.20 8.96
C LYS A 24 17.80 -7.52 9.16
N GLY A 25 18.56 -6.65 9.83
CA GLY A 25 20.00 -6.82 10.03
C GLY A 25 20.82 -6.62 8.75
N PHE A 26 20.23 -6.05 7.70
CA PHE A 26 20.93 -5.85 6.43
C PHE A 26 21.76 -4.57 6.44
N THR A 27 22.95 -4.63 5.86
CA THR A 27 23.72 -3.47 5.42
C THR A 27 23.23 -2.99 4.06
N GLN A 28 23.70 -1.82 3.62
CA GLN A 28 23.45 -1.36 2.24
C GLN A 28 24.02 -2.32 1.20
N LYS A 29 25.15 -2.97 1.52
CA LYS A 29 25.79 -3.96 0.65
C LYS A 29 24.89 -5.17 0.45
N ASP A 30 24.33 -5.71 1.52
CA ASP A 30 23.45 -6.90 1.47
C ASP A 30 22.22 -6.67 0.58
N VAL A 31 21.58 -5.50 0.68
CA VAL A 31 20.43 -5.18 -0.17
C VAL A 31 20.88 -4.98 -1.62
N SER A 32 22.03 -4.34 -1.84
CA SER A 32 22.55 -4.12 -3.20
C SER A 32 22.87 -5.42 -3.93
N GLU A 33 23.45 -6.40 -3.24
CA GLU A 33 23.79 -7.71 -3.79
C GLU A 33 22.51 -8.46 -4.19
N ARG A 34 21.50 -8.47 -3.32
CA ARG A 34 20.18 -9.07 -3.61
C ARG A 34 19.44 -8.37 -4.74
N LEU A 35 19.66 -7.06 -4.92
CA LEU A 35 19.09 -6.27 -6.01
C LEU A 35 19.88 -6.41 -7.32
N GLY A 36 21.07 -7.03 -7.29
CA GLY A 36 21.95 -7.19 -8.45
C GLY A 36 22.59 -5.87 -8.91
N VAL A 37 22.91 -4.96 -7.97
CA VAL A 37 23.47 -3.63 -8.27
C VAL A 37 24.63 -3.30 -7.34
N THR A 38 25.38 -2.25 -7.64
CA THR A 38 26.46 -1.81 -6.76
C THR A 38 25.91 -1.23 -5.45
N GLN A 39 26.71 -1.31 -4.37
CA GLN A 39 26.38 -0.67 -3.09
C GLN A 39 26.13 0.84 -3.26
N GLN A 40 26.92 1.53 -4.08
CA GLN A 40 26.75 2.96 -4.34
C GLN A 40 25.40 3.26 -5.02
N THR A 41 24.99 2.41 -5.97
CA THR A 41 23.68 2.53 -6.62
C THR A 41 22.55 2.36 -5.62
N TYR A 42 22.62 1.38 -4.71
CA TYR A 42 21.62 1.23 -3.66
C TYR A 42 21.65 2.38 -2.65
N ALA A 43 22.82 2.85 -2.24
CA ALA A 43 22.96 3.98 -1.32
C ALA A 43 22.31 5.26 -1.86
N ARG A 44 22.44 5.53 -3.17
CA ARG A 44 21.74 6.66 -3.83
C ARG A 44 20.23 6.48 -3.81
N LEU A 45 19.73 5.26 -4.05
CA LEU A 45 18.30 4.94 -3.94
C LEU A 45 17.80 5.12 -2.50
N GLU A 46 18.52 4.62 -1.49
CA GLU A 46 18.12 4.77 -0.09
C GLU A 46 18.17 6.23 0.37
N ALA A 47 19.09 7.04 -0.18
CA ALA A 47 19.19 8.47 0.11
C ALA A 47 18.05 9.30 -0.51
N ASN A 48 17.54 8.90 -1.69
CA ASN A 48 16.41 9.54 -2.36
C ASN A 48 15.48 8.50 -3.01
N PRO A 49 14.64 7.80 -2.23
CA PRO A 49 13.78 6.75 -2.77
C PRO A 49 12.66 7.29 -3.66
N ALA A 50 12.28 8.56 -3.50
CA ALA A 50 11.22 9.20 -4.27
C ALA A 50 11.55 9.38 -5.76
N SER A 51 12.84 9.36 -6.13
CA SER A 51 13.28 9.44 -7.54
C SER A 51 13.39 8.07 -8.21
N ALA A 52 13.27 6.97 -7.46
CA ALA A 52 13.28 5.63 -8.02
C ALA A 52 11.92 5.28 -8.65
N SER A 53 11.93 4.44 -9.70
CA SER A 53 10.70 3.90 -10.24
C SER A 53 9.98 3.02 -9.21
N ILE A 54 8.66 2.92 -9.34
CA ILE A 54 7.84 2.08 -8.46
C ILE A 54 8.28 0.61 -8.51
N ASP A 55 8.62 0.07 -9.69
CA ASP A 55 9.17 -1.27 -9.87
C ASP A 55 10.44 -1.49 -9.06
N ARG A 56 11.33 -0.50 -9.04
CA ARG A 56 12.59 -0.60 -8.30
C ARG A 56 12.37 -0.53 -6.80
N LEU A 57 11.45 0.33 -6.35
CA LEU A 57 11.01 0.36 -4.96
C LEU A 57 10.36 -0.95 -4.54
N TYR A 58 9.50 -1.52 -5.38
CA TYR A 58 8.85 -2.80 -5.13
C TYR A 58 9.87 -3.92 -4.90
N LYS A 59 10.90 -4.02 -5.75
CA LYS A 59 12.00 -4.99 -5.55
C LYS A 59 12.70 -4.80 -4.20
N VAL A 60 12.95 -3.55 -3.78
CA VAL A 60 13.54 -3.26 -2.48
C VAL A 60 12.60 -3.69 -1.35
N PHE A 61 11.31 -3.38 -1.42
CA PHE A 61 10.33 -3.81 -0.42
C PHE A 61 10.28 -5.34 -0.29
N SER A 62 10.27 -6.07 -1.41
CA SER A 62 10.33 -7.53 -1.40
C SER A 62 11.59 -8.07 -0.71
N ILE A 63 12.76 -7.47 -0.97
CA ILE A 63 14.02 -7.86 -0.28
C ILE A 63 13.91 -7.59 1.22
N LEU A 64 13.31 -6.45 1.60
CA LEU A 64 13.12 -6.06 2.99
C LEU A 64 11.96 -6.80 3.69
N GLY A 65 11.20 -7.64 2.96
CA GLY A 65 10.00 -8.29 3.48
C GLY A 65 8.92 -7.31 3.91
N VAL A 66 8.73 -6.24 3.13
CA VAL A 66 7.73 -5.19 3.34
C VAL A 66 6.65 -5.33 2.28
N GLU A 67 5.39 -5.28 2.70
CA GLU A 67 4.23 -5.24 1.81
C GLU A 67 3.76 -3.79 1.61
N ILE A 68 3.22 -3.49 0.42
CA ILE A 68 2.57 -2.21 0.14
C ILE A 68 1.06 -2.40 0.24
N THR A 69 0.41 -1.63 1.10
CA THR A 69 -1.05 -1.55 1.18
C THR A 69 -1.52 -0.16 0.78
N LEU A 70 -2.50 -0.09 -0.12
CA LEU A 70 -3.17 1.16 -0.49
C LEU A 70 -4.49 1.28 0.28
N SER A 71 -4.80 2.47 0.77
CA SER A 71 -6.03 2.74 1.53
C SER A 71 -6.63 4.06 1.10
N SER A 72 -7.97 4.13 1.06
CA SER A 72 -8.68 5.38 0.79
C SER A 72 -8.52 6.34 1.97
N ILE A 73 -8.26 7.62 1.68
CA ILE A 73 -8.16 8.70 2.67
C ILE A 73 -9.55 9.22 3.08
N SER A 74 -10.60 8.83 2.35
CA SER A 74 -11.98 9.15 2.68
C SER A 74 -12.61 8.03 3.51
N PRO A 75 -13.42 8.32 4.54
CA PRO A 75 -14.44 7.38 4.95
C PRO A 75 -15.36 7.20 3.76
N SER A 76 -15.14 6.13 2.97
CA SER A 76 -16.17 5.69 2.05
C SER A 76 -17.42 5.49 2.90
N PRO A 77 -18.55 6.17 2.62
CA PRO A 77 -19.82 5.64 3.03
C PRO A 77 -19.92 4.35 2.21
N PHE A 78 -19.48 3.24 2.79
CA PHE A 78 -19.93 1.95 2.34
C PHE A 78 -21.45 2.01 2.48
N ILE A 79 -22.13 2.42 1.40
CA ILE A 79 -23.51 2.07 1.17
C ILE A 79 -23.47 0.56 1.20
N SER A 80 -23.81 0.02 2.36
CA SER A 80 -24.02 -1.41 2.50
C SER A 80 -25.09 -1.74 1.49
N HIS A 81 -24.74 -2.46 0.42
CA HIS A 81 -25.68 -3.07 -0.51
C HIS A 81 -26.46 -4.21 0.19
N THR A 82 -27.01 -3.92 1.37
CA THR A 82 -27.86 -4.82 2.17
C THR A 82 -29.26 -4.23 2.33
N GLU A 83 -29.49 -2.95 1.98
CA GLU A 83 -30.82 -2.32 2.04
C GLU A 83 -31.48 -2.09 0.67
N MET A 84 -31.21 -2.94 -0.33
CA MET A 84 -31.98 -2.99 -1.59
C MET A 84 -32.78 -4.30 -1.74
N ARG A 85 -33.31 -4.83 -0.63
CA ARG A 85 -34.39 -5.83 -0.63
C ARG A 85 -35.44 -5.39 0.39
N GLY A 86 -36.30 -4.46 0.02
CA GLY A 86 -37.41 -4.04 0.88
C GLY A 86 -38.36 -3.00 0.30
N ALA A 87 -37.94 -2.23 -0.71
CA ALA A 87 -38.73 -1.11 -1.23
C ALA A 87 -39.42 -1.35 -2.59
N PHE A 88 -39.56 -2.62 -3.04
CA PHE A 88 -40.27 -2.95 -4.30
C PHE A 88 -41.58 -3.72 -4.13
N ASP A 89 -42.07 -3.91 -2.89
CA ASP A 89 -43.35 -4.59 -2.64
C ASP A 89 -44.56 -3.66 -2.39
N SER A 90 -44.40 -2.35 -2.59
CA SER A 90 -45.52 -1.40 -2.49
C SER A 90 -45.84 -0.75 -3.84
N THR A 91 -46.17 -1.57 -4.84
CA THR A 91 -47.00 -1.08 -5.96
C THR A 91 -48.40 -1.62 -5.75
N PRO A 92 -49.45 -0.78 -5.58
CA PRO A 92 -50.81 -1.28 -5.54
C PRO A 92 -51.15 -1.72 -6.97
N ALA A 93 -50.98 -3.02 -7.24
CA ALA A 93 -51.47 -3.66 -8.44
C ALA A 93 -52.99 -3.41 -8.51
N ARG A 94 -53.35 -2.56 -9.47
CA ARG A 94 -54.65 -2.39 -10.12
C ARG A 94 -55.65 -3.48 -9.72
N ARG A 95 -56.55 -3.16 -8.79
CA ARG A 95 -57.81 -3.90 -8.61
C ARG A 95 -58.70 -3.60 -9.80
N GLU A 96 -58.73 -4.47 -10.79
CA GLU A 96 -59.86 -4.54 -11.71
C GLU A 96 -61.01 -5.24 -10.97
N LYS A 97 -62.13 -4.52 -10.80
CA LYS A 97 -63.42 -5.07 -10.41
C LYS A 97 -64.36 -4.85 -11.59
N TRP A 98 -64.79 -5.97 -12.17
CA TRP A 98 -65.93 -6.22 -13.07
C TRP A 98 -66.34 -5.11 -14.03
#